data_AF-A0A2E9VRA1-F1
#
_entry.id   AF-A0A2E9VRA1-F1
#
_cell.length_a   1.000
_cell.length_b   1.000
_cell.length_c   1.000
_cell.angle_alpha   90.00
_cell.angle_beta   90.00
_cell.angle_gamma   90.00
#
_symmetry.space_group_name_H-M   'P 1'
#
loop_
_entity.id
_entity.type
_entity.pdbx_description
1 polymer ?
#
loop_
_entity_poly.entity_id
_entity_poly.type
_entity_poly.pdbx_seq_one_letter_code
_entity_poly.pdbx_strand_id
1 'polypeptide(L)'
;MSLLLINAGVILGLMILMWLISLPLKDVSIIDLVWGLGFVLIAWTTYGIAIQNGKVCYLLPLLVTIWGVRLSGYLALRNVGHGEDKRYARMR
;
A
#
# COMPACT_ATOMS: atom_id res chain seq x y z
N MET A 1 -2.03 -10.55 -20.88
CA MET A 1 -2.55 -11.51 -19.89
C MET A 1 -1.60 -11.69 -18.70
N SER A 2 -0.30 -11.90 -18.92
CA SER A 2 0.71 -12.09 -17.85
C SER A 2 0.79 -10.95 -16.84
N LEU A 3 0.77 -9.70 -17.30
CA LEU A 3 0.89 -8.52 -16.42
C LEU A 3 -0.25 -8.38 -15.41
N LEU A 4 -1.49 -8.71 -15.81
CA LEU A 4 -2.65 -8.66 -14.93
C LEU A 4 -2.59 -9.74 -13.84
N LEU A 5 -2.15 -10.95 -14.19
CA LEU A 5 -1.99 -12.05 -13.23
C LEU A 5 -0.88 -11.78 -12.22
N ILE A 6 0.24 -11.19 -12.66
CA ILE A 6 1.34 -10.80 -11.77
C ILE A 6 0.85 -9.72 -10.80
N ASN A 7 0.20 -8.66 -11.29
CA ASN A 7 -0.35 -7.62 -10.42
C ASN A 7 -1.41 -8.17 -9.45
N ALA A 8 -2.28 -9.09 -9.90
CA ALA A 8 -3.26 -9.75 -9.04
C ALA A 8 -2.57 -10.56 -7.92
N GLY A 9 -1.52 -11.32 -8.25
CA GLY A 9 -0.74 -12.07 -7.26
C GLY A 9 -0.02 -11.16 -6.27
N VAL A 10 0.56 -10.05 -6.73
CA VAL A 10 1.20 -9.05 -5.87
C VAL A 10 0.20 -8.41 -4.92
N ILE A 11 -0.99 -8.05 -5.41
CA ILE A 11 -2.06 -7.47 -4.58
C ILE A 11 -2.55 -8.49 -3.54
N LEU A 12 -2.81 -9.73 -3.95
CA LEU A 12 -3.23 -10.79 -3.04
C LEU A 12 -2.18 -11.04 -1.95
N GLY A 13 -0.91 -11.13 -2.33
CA GLY A 13 0.20 -11.28 -1.38
C GLY A 13 0.27 -10.11 -0.41
N LEU A 14 0.16 -8.88 -0.90
CA LEU A 14 0.19 -7.68 -0.07
C LEU A 14 -1.00 -7.61 0.89
N MET A 15 -2.20 -7.99 0.45
CA MET A 15 -3.40 -8.03 1.28
C MET A 15 -3.30 -9.12 2.37
N ILE A 16 -2.80 -10.31 2.03
CA ILE A 16 -2.58 -11.40 3.01
C ILE A 16 -1.51 -11.00 4.01
N LEU A 17 -0.39 -10.43 3.55
CA LEU A 17 0.69 -10.00 4.43
C LEU A 17 0.21 -8.90 5.39
N MET A 18 -0.56 -7.94 4.88
CA MET A 18 -1.14 -6.88 5.72
C MET A 18 -2.18 -7.40 6.68
N TRP A 19 -3.01 -8.35 6.27
CA TRP A 19 -3.92 -9.03 7.18
C TRP A 19 -3.14 -9.73 8.30
N LEU A 20 -2.09 -10.49 7.97
CA LEU A 20 -1.22 -11.16 8.94
C LEU A 20 -0.51 -10.19 9.88
N ILE A 21 -0.11 -9.00 9.40
CA ILE A 21 0.51 -7.96 10.23
C ILE A 21 -0.52 -7.22 11.08
N SER A 22 -1.78 -7.09 10.62
CA SER A 22 -2.85 -6.48 11.40
C SER A 22 -3.26 -7.32 12.62
N LEU A 23 -3.13 -8.65 12.54
CA LEU A 23 -3.46 -9.59 13.61
C LEU A 23 -2.63 -9.37 14.91
N PRO A 24 -1.28 -9.34 14.89
CA PRO A 24 -0.48 -9.11 16.08
C PRO A 24 -0.56 -7.67 16.58
N LEU A 25 -0.73 -6.69 15.68
CA LEU A 25 -0.85 -5.29 16.09
C LEU A 25 -2.25 -4.95 16.63
N LYS A 26 -3.26 -5.81 16.40
CA LYS A 26 -4.68 -5.58 16.74
C LYS A 26 -5.21 -4.23 16.26
N ASP A 27 -4.57 -3.65 15.25
CA ASP A 27 -4.88 -2.33 14.74
C ASP A 27 -5.04 -2.40 13.22
N VAL A 28 -6.30 -2.37 12.80
CA VAL A 28 -6.67 -2.44 11.39
C VAL A 28 -6.42 -1.10 10.68
N SER A 29 -6.24 0.01 11.43
CA SER A 29 -6.00 1.33 10.84
C SER A 29 -4.66 1.41 10.09
N ILE A 30 -3.75 0.48 10.34
CA ILE A 30 -2.49 0.31 9.62
C ILE A 30 -2.72 -0.06 8.16
N ILE A 31 -3.85 -0.71 7.84
CA ILE A 31 -4.17 -1.07 6.46
C ILE A 31 -4.35 0.18 5.60
N ASP A 32 -4.92 1.26 6.16
CA ASP A 32 -5.12 2.53 5.44
C ASP A 32 -3.79 3.22 5.12
N LEU A 33 -2.80 3.06 6.02
CA LEU A 33 -1.44 3.54 5.82
C LEU A 33 -0.76 2.78 4.69
N VAL A 34 -0.84 1.45 4.73
CA VAL A 34 -0.11 0.61 3.78
C VAL A 34 -0.77 0.59 2.42
N TRP A 35 -2.07 0.84 2.31
CA TRP A 35 -2.73 0.91 1.01
C TRP A 35 -2.12 2.01 0.12
N GLY A 36 -1.76 3.17 0.70
CA GLY A 36 -1.01 4.19 -0.05
C GLY A 36 0.30 3.65 -0.67
N LEU A 37 1.04 2.84 0.07
CA LEU A 37 2.29 2.20 -0.39
C LEU A 37 2.06 1.01 -1.32
N GLY A 38 0.96 0.28 -1.17
CA GLY A 38 0.58 -0.83 -2.06
C GLY A 38 0.40 -0.35 -3.50
N PHE A 39 -0.24 0.81 -3.70
CA PHE A 39 -0.35 1.44 -5.02
C PHE A 39 1.01 1.80 -5.63
N VAL A 40 1.95 2.28 -4.81
CA VAL A 40 3.33 2.56 -5.25
C VAL A 40 3.99 1.28 -5.74
N LEU A 41 3.86 0.19 -4.97
CA LEU A 41 4.46 -1.11 -5.28
C LEU A 41 3.91 -1.68 -6.60
N ILE A 42 2.59 -1.57 -6.84
CA ILE A 42 1.95 -1.98 -8.10
C ILE A 42 2.45 -1.13 -9.27
N ALA A 43 2.54 0.19 -9.08
CA ALA A 43 3.01 1.11 -10.13
C ALA A 43 4.45 0.81 -10.54
N TRP A 44 5.34 0.52 -9.59
CA TRP A 44 6.73 0.13 -9.86
C TRP A 44 6.84 -1.27 -10.48
N THR A 45 6.05 -2.24 -10.00
CA THR A 45 6.01 -3.58 -10.59
C THR A 45 5.54 -3.53 -12.05
N THR A 46 4.48 -2.76 -12.31
CA THR A 46 3.95 -2.54 -13.66
C THR A 46 4.98 -1.84 -14.54
N TYR A 47 5.66 -0.81 -14.02
CA TYR A 47 6.73 -0.11 -14.74
C TYR A 47 7.88 -1.04 -15.12
N GLY A 48 8.39 -1.85 -14.18
CA GLY A 48 9.50 -2.78 -14.44
C GLY A 48 9.18 -3.86 -15.48
N ILE A 49 7.93 -4.34 -15.53
CA ILE A 49 7.48 -5.29 -16.55
C ILE A 49 7.27 -4.58 -17.89
N ALA A 50 6.67 -3.39 -17.89
CA ALA A 50 6.29 -2.71 -19.11
C ALA A 50 7.44 -1.93 -19.77
N ILE A 51 8.52 -1.61 -19.05
CA ILE A 51 9.74 -1.02 -19.63
C ILE A 51 10.37 -1.92 -20.70
N GLN A 52 10.22 -3.24 -20.56
CA GLN A 52 10.67 -4.23 -21.54
C GLN A 52 9.94 -4.12 -22.88
N ASN A 53 8.77 -3.46 -22.90
CA ASN A 53 7.98 -3.22 -24.10
C ASN A 53 8.14 -1.79 -24.67
N GLY A 54 9.03 -0.97 -24.10
CA GLY A 54 9.43 0.34 -24.65
C GLY A 54 8.37 1.46 -24.63
N LYS A 55 7.23 1.26 -23.96
CA LYS A 55 6.04 2.15 -24.05
C LYS A 55 5.70 2.91 -22.76
N VAL A 56 6.61 3.02 -21.81
CA VAL A 56 6.26 3.48 -20.46
C VAL A 56 7.08 4.68 -20.02
N CYS A 57 6.37 5.70 -19.54
CA CYS A 57 6.94 6.91 -19.00
C CYS A 57 7.13 6.76 -17.48
N TYR A 58 8.34 7.03 -16.98
CA TYR A 58 8.69 6.98 -15.55
C TYR A 58 7.93 7.99 -14.69
N LEU A 59 7.28 8.97 -15.33
CA LEU A 59 6.50 10.01 -14.66
C LEU A 59 5.33 9.45 -13.85
N LEU A 60 4.67 8.40 -14.35
CA LEU A 60 3.53 7.75 -13.70
C LEU A 60 3.89 7.12 -12.34
N PRO A 61 4.85 6.17 -12.26
CA PRO A 61 5.24 5.59 -10.97
C PRO A 61 5.82 6.65 -10.02
N LEU A 62 6.48 7.69 -10.55
CA LEU A 62 7.02 8.77 -9.73
C LEU A 62 5.92 9.63 -9.09
N LEU A 63 4.90 10.04 -9.83
CA LEU A 63 3.73 10.73 -9.26
C LEU A 63 2.99 9.86 -8.24
N VAL A 64 2.80 8.58 -8.54
CA VAL A 64 2.15 7.63 -7.61
C VAL A 64 2.99 7.48 -6.34
N THR A 65 4.32 7.46 -6.44
CA THR A 65 5.22 7.43 -5.28
C THR A 65 5.07 8.68 -4.42
N ILE A 66 5.09 9.87 -5.02
CA ILE A 66 4.91 11.14 -4.30
C ILE A 66 3.55 11.17 -3.59
N TRP A 67 2.49 10.77 -4.30
CA TRP A 67 1.14 10.72 -3.75
C TRP A 67 1.02 9.69 -2.62
N GLY A 68 1.51 8.47 -2.84
CA GLY A 68 1.42 7.36 -1.90
C GLY A 68 2.23 7.63 -0.63
N VAL A 69 3.45 8.16 -0.76
CA VAL A 69 4.28 8.57 0.38
C VAL A 69 3.64 9.74 1.12
N ARG A 70 3.05 10.72 0.43
CA ARG A 70 2.34 11.84 1.08
C ARG A 70 1.14 11.36 1.89
N LEU A 71 0.32 10.49 1.30
CA LEU A 71 -0.88 9.96 1.95
C LEU A 71 -0.50 9.08 3.15
N SER A 72 0.46 8.19 2.95
CA SER A 72 0.94 7.30 4.01
C SER A 72 1.63 8.10 5.11
N GLY A 73 2.51 9.04 4.76
CA GLY A 73 3.17 9.92 5.72
C GLY A 73 2.19 10.72 6.57
N TYR A 74 1.13 11.28 5.96
CA TYR A 74 0.09 11.99 6.71
C TYR A 74 -0.68 11.08 7.67
N LEU A 75 -1.03 9.86 7.25
CA LEU A 75 -1.69 8.88 8.12
C LEU A 75 -0.76 8.37 9.23
N ALA A 76 0.52 8.13 8.93
CA ALA A 76 1.53 7.73 9.90
C ALA A 76 1.75 8.82 10.93
N LEU A 77 1.96 10.08 10.53
CA LEU A 77 2.08 11.19 11.46
C LEU A 77 0.83 11.39 12.32
N ARG A 78 -0.35 11.06 11.80
CA ARG A 78 -1.61 11.16 12.54
C ARG A 78 -1.83 10.00 13.52
N ASN A 79 -1.40 8.79 13.17
CA ASN A 79 -1.55 7.60 14.02
C ASN A 79 -0.35 7.37 14.98
N VAL A 80 0.85 7.85 14.64
CA VAL A 80 2.04 7.75 15.50
C VAL A 80 1.87 8.71 16.67
N GLY A 81 1.51 8.14 17.83
CA GLY A 81 1.34 8.88 19.09
C GLY A 81 -0.04 8.70 19.73
N HIS A 82 -1.02 8.18 18.99
CA HIS A 82 -2.32 7.79 19.54
C HIS A 82 -2.37 6.26 19.58
N GLY A 83 -1.92 5.67 20.70
CA GLY A 83 -2.18 4.26 20.97
C GLY A 83 -3.68 3.94 20.85
N GLU A 84 -3.98 2.75 20.33
CA GLU A 84 -5.29 2.15 20.05
C GLU A 84 -6.35 3.16 19.60
N ASP A 85 -6.67 3.16 18.30
CA ASP A 85 -7.73 3.97 17.71
C ASP A 85 -8.97 3.98 18.64
N LYS A 86 -9.35 5.16 19.16
CA LYS A 86 -10.39 5.34 20.21
C LYS A 86 -11.74 4.71 19.86
N ARG A 87 -11.90 4.30 18.61
CA ARG A 87 -13.05 3.57 18.08
C ARG A 87 -13.07 2.09 18.50
N TYR A 88 -11.93 1.39 18.58
CA TYR A 88 -11.86 -0.01 19.02
C TYR A 88 -11.84 -0.15 20.55
N ALA A 89 -11.27 0.82 21.26
CA ALA A 89 -11.39 0.89 22.73
C ALA A 89 -12.84 1.04 23.21
N ARG A 90 -13.73 1.61 22.38
CA ARG A 90 -15.18 1.75 22.67
C ARG A 90 -16.02 0.52 22.32
N MET A 91 -15.45 -0.49 21.67
CA MET A 91 -16.14 -1.75 21.33
C MET A 91 -15.82 -2.87 22.32
N ARG A 92 -14.97 -2.61 23.33
CA ARG A 92 -14.85 -3.45 24.53
C ARG A 92 -15.80 -2.99 25.62
#